data_AF-A0A2H0VST7-F1
#
_entry.id   AF-A0A2H0VST7-F1
#
_cell.length_a   1.000
_cell.length_b   1.000
_cell.length_c   1.000
_cell.angle_alpha   90.00
_cell.angle_beta   90.00
_cell.angle_gamma   90.00
#
_symmetry.space_group_name_H-M   'P 1'
#
loop_
_entity.id
_entity.type
_entity.pdbx_description
1 polymer ?
#
loop_
_entity_poly.entity_id
_entity_poly.type
_entity_poly.pdbx_seq_one_letter_code
_entity_poly.pdbx_strand_id
1 'polypeptide(L)'
;MIANQGVAAFYKGEIALSIDAQLRKLDSFLSIEDLHDDVAEWWEPVEINYKGYDIYTIGAPSNGFVSLLILGIMSHFTPNNKEHNSQNYLHFLLEAVKASNRIRLSTPGTPEAKDFITNQLLTDDNFFSIAKSINKEKASTLQGVEEGKDTTHFVIIDQKGNIVSSTQTLGNGFGSKIMIEGRGIWMNNAMAFSTFEPKDNPMDVHAGKYKLSSNSPIIILKNSTPWAALGTPGGHTIPQNISQVVMNLIDFKMGMQDAIDASKVTFLEEENVVKLESGIKKSVISSLKEKGHTITYGDIGNAMGVKIFTNTNSISFDVGVDKRRDGWSQVNIPQKIWESTSAID
;
A
#
# COMPACT_ATOMS: atom_id res chain seq x y z
N MET A 1 8.88 26.00 -14.71
CA MET A 1 7.69 26.80 -14.37
C MET A 1 7.28 26.57 -12.92
N ILE A 2 6.83 25.37 -12.56
CA ILE A 2 6.38 25.04 -11.19
C ILE A 2 7.40 25.44 -10.11
N ALA A 3 8.68 25.12 -10.29
CA ALA A 3 9.73 25.50 -9.32
C ALA A 3 9.86 27.02 -9.08
N ASN A 4 9.55 27.85 -10.08
CA ASN A 4 9.71 29.31 -9.99
C ASN A 4 8.41 30.04 -9.60
N GLN A 5 7.26 29.49 -10.02
CA GLN A 5 5.96 30.13 -9.91
C GLN A 5 5.03 29.43 -8.90
N GLY A 6 5.49 28.31 -8.33
CA GLY A 6 4.71 27.48 -7.42
C GLY A 6 3.60 26.68 -8.09
N VAL A 7 2.75 26.11 -7.25
CA VAL A 7 1.62 25.22 -7.63
C VAL A 7 0.60 25.92 -8.54
N ALA A 8 0.44 27.23 -8.41
CA ALA A 8 -0.48 28.03 -9.22
C ALA A 8 -0.15 27.94 -10.73
N ALA A 9 1.11 27.77 -11.11
CA ALA A 9 1.48 27.59 -12.52
C ALA A 9 0.91 26.30 -13.12
N PHE A 10 0.75 25.25 -12.32
CA PHE A 10 0.18 23.98 -12.74
C PHE A 10 -1.35 24.05 -12.79
N TYR A 11 -1.97 24.50 -11.70
CA TYR A 11 -3.41 24.37 -11.50
C TYR A 11 -4.22 25.56 -12.00
N LYS A 12 -3.64 26.77 -12.01
CA LYS A 12 -4.33 28.03 -12.38
C LYS A 12 -3.63 28.82 -13.50
N GLY A 13 -2.54 28.27 -14.02
CA GLY A 13 -1.63 28.94 -14.95
C GLY A 13 -1.67 28.35 -16.35
N GLU A 14 -0.63 28.61 -17.14
CA GLU A 14 -0.59 28.16 -18.53
C GLU A 14 -0.60 26.64 -18.70
N ILE A 15 -0.14 25.89 -17.69
CA ILE A 15 -0.20 24.42 -17.73
C ILE A 15 -1.66 23.97 -17.65
N ALA A 16 -2.46 24.52 -16.74
CA ALA A 16 -3.88 24.23 -16.62
C ALA A 16 -4.63 24.52 -17.92
N LEU A 17 -4.36 25.69 -18.52
CA LEU A 17 -4.93 26.07 -19.82
C LEU A 17 -4.53 25.11 -20.94
N SER A 18 -3.29 24.58 -20.90
CA SER A 18 -2.82 23.61 -21.89
C SER A 18 -3.50 22.24 -21.71
N ILE A 19 -3.68 21.80 -20.45
CA ILE A 19 -4.41 20.58 -20.09
C ILE A 19 -5.84 20.67 -20.62
N ASP A 20 -6.57 21.70 -20.20
CA ASP A 20 -7.96 21.93 -20.55
C ASP A 20 -8.16 22.05 -22.07
N ALA A 21 -7.35 22.87 -22.76
CA ALA A 21 -7.46 23.04 -24.21
C ALA A 21 -7.25 21.74 -25.00
N GLN A 22 -6.39 20.84 -24.52
CA GLN A 22 -6.15 19.55 -25.17
C GLN A 22 -7.22 18.52 -24.80
N LEU A 23 -7.60 18.43 -23.52
CA LEU A 23 -8.57 17.44 -23.04
C LEU A 23 -9.99 17.72 -23.53
N ARG A 24 -10.38 18.99 -23.72
CA ARG A 24 -11.65 19.34 -24.38
C ARG A 24 -11.76 18.81 -25.80
N LYS A 25 -10.65 18.74 -26.55
CA LYS A 25 -10.63 18.17 -27.92
C LYS A 25 -10.80 16.65 -27.94
N LEU A 26 -10.62 16.01 -26.78
CA LEU A 26 -10.75 14.58 -26.59
C LEU A 26 -12.06 14.21 -25.86
N ASP A 27 -13.00 15.16 -25.78
CA ASP A 27 -14.28 15.00 -25.07
C ASP A 27 -14.10 14.51 -23.61
N SER A 28 -13.03 14.95 -22.95
CA SER A 28 -12.77 14.62 -21.55
C SER A 28 -13.74 15.36 -20.62
N PHE A 29 -14.08 14.71 -19.50
CA PHE A 29 -14.87 15.33 -18.43
C PHE A 29 -14.08 16.30 -17.56
N LEU A 30 -12.74 16.30 -17.62
CA LEU A 30 -11.91 17.20 -16.82
C LEU A 30 -12.00 18.64 -17.35
N SER A 31 -12.53 19.54 -16.53
CA SER A 31 -12.65 20.96 -16.82
C SER A 31 -11.50 21.78 -16.25
N ILE A 32 -11.42 23.05 -16.66
CA ILE A 32 -10.49 24.00 -16.05
C ILE A 32 -10.87 24.33 -14.60
N GLU A 33 -12.17 24.32 -14.29
CA GLU A 33 -12.69 24.50 -12.94
C GLU A 33 -12.23 23.37 -12.01
N ASP A 34 -12.27 22.11 -12.46
CA ASP A 34 -11.75 20.97 -11.69
C ASP A 34 -10.26 21.14 -11.34
N LEU A 35 -9.46 21.71 -12.25
CA LEU A 35 -8.05 22.04 -11.98
C LEU A 35 -7.89 23.21 -11.01
N HIS A 36 -8.75 24.23 -11.10
CA HIS A 36 -8.68 25.39 -10.20
C HIS A 36 -9.03 25.04 -8.75
N ASP A 37 -9.94 24.07 -8.59
CA ASP A 37 -10.49 23.66 -7.30
C ASP A 37 -9.71 22.51 -6.65
N ASP A 38 -8.86 21.80 -7.39
CA ASP A 38 -7.99 20.74 -6.85
C ASP A 38 -6.93 21.32 -5.88
N VAL A 39 -6.92 20.79 -4.65
CA VAL A 39 -5.98 21.15 -3.61
C VAL A 39 -5.51 19.90 -2.85
N ALA A 40 -4.23 19.89 -2.45
CA ALA A 40 -3.72 18.84 -1.58
C ALA A 40 -4.27 19.03 -0.16
N GLU A 41 -4.70 17.92 0.45
CA GLU A 41 -5.34 17.92 1.77
C GLU A 41 -4.58 17.06 2.78
N TRP A 42 -4.75 17.40 4.05
CA TRP A 42 -4.24 16.63 5.18
C TRP A 42 -5.34 15.71 5.70
N TRP A 43 -5.02 14.42 5.78
CA TRP A 43 -5.91 13.39 6.28
C TRP A 43 -5.26 12.68 7.47
N GLU A 44 -6.06 12.43 8.50
CA GLU A 44 -5.62 11.60 9.63
C GLU A 44 -5.34 10.17 9.15
N PRO A 45 -4.22 9.56 9.57
CA PRO A 45 -3.92 8.18 9.25
C PRO A 45 -4.92 7.24 9.95
N VAL A 46 -4.99 6.01 9.44
CA VAL A 46 -5.63 4.90 10.17
C VAL A 46 -4.54 4.01 10.76
N GLU A 47 -4.80 3.44 11.92
CA GLU A 47 -3.81 2.68 12.69
C GLU A 47 -4.38 1.40 13.29
N ILE A 48 -3.49 0.46 13.59
CA ILE A 48 -3.74 -0.68 14.49
C ILE A 48 -2.51 -0.92 15.37
N ASN A 49 -2.70 -1.56 16.52
CA ASN A 49 -1.59 -2.18 17.24
C ASN A 49 -1.39 -3.62 16.74
N TYR A 50 -0.23 -3.89 16.15
CA TYR A 50 0.16 -5.22 15.69
C TYR A 50 1.31 -5.74 16.55
N LYS A 51 1.00 -6.56 17.55
CA LYS A 51 1.99 -7.24 18.43
C LYS A 51 2.94 -6.25 19.13
N GLY A 52 2.41 -5.13 19.61
CA GLY A 52 3.16 -4.08 20.31
C GLY A 52 3.84 -3.06 19.39
N TYR A 53 3.47 -3.03 18.11
CA TYR A 53 3.90 -2.01 17.14
C TYR A 53 2.66 -1.28 16.64
N ASP A 54 2.71 0.05 16.61
CA ASP A 54 1.63 0.86 16.06
C ASP A 54 1.89 1.02 14.56
N ILE A 55 0.99 0.50 13.74
CA ILE A 55 1.13 0.46 12.28
C ILE A 55 0.18 1.49 11.69
N TYR A 56 0.73 2.52 11.07
CA TYR A 56 0.00 3.59 10.41
C TYR A 56 -0.02 3.40 8.91
N THR A 57 -1.16 3.71 8.29
CA THR A 57 -1.28 3.87 6.84
C THR A 57 -2.20 5.04 6.51
N ILE A 58 -2.31 5.36 5.22
CA ILE A 58 -3.18 6.43 4.73
C ILE A 58 -4.66 6.14 5.07
N GLY A 59 -5.35 7.16 5.59
CA GLY A 59 -6.79 7.14 5.81
C GLY A 59 -7.59 7.36 4.52
N ALA A 60 -8.89 7.63 4.67
CA ALA A 60 -9.72 8.02 3.53
C ALA A 60 -9.18 9.30 2.85
N PRO A 61 -9.33 9.48 1.53
CA PRO A 61 -9.97 8.58 0.54
C PRO A 61 -9.01 7.51 -0.01
N SER A 62 -8.90 6.36 0.66
CA SER A 62 -8.02 5.26 0.27
C SER A 62 -8.48 3.93 0.87
N ASN A 63 -8.25 2.86 0.11
CA ASN A 63 -8.38 1.47 0.55
C ASN A 63 -7.12 0.97 1.31
N GLY A 64 -6.27 1.88 1.80
CA GLY A 64 -5.04 1.54 2.53
C GLY A 64 -5.28 0.68 3.78
N PHE A 65 -6.46 0.80 4.40
CA PHE A 65 -6.89 0.02 5.58
C PHE A 65 -6.87 -1.49 5.36
N VAL A 66 -6.90 -1.97 4.11
CA VAL A 66 -6.82 -3.39 3.77
C VAL A 66 -5.52 -4.02 4.25
N SER A 67 -4.41 -3.28 4.24
CA SER A 67 -3.14 -3.74 4.80
C SER A 67 -3.25 -4.01 6.30
N LEU A 68 -3.96 -3.14 7.03
CA LEU A 68 -4.19 -3.29 8.47
C LEU A 68 -5.17 -4.43 8.76
N LEU A 69 -6.21 -4.64 7.95
CA LEU A 69 -7.09 -5.82 8.05
C LEU A 69 -6.31 -7.13 7.93
N ILE A 70 -5.44 -7.23 6.91
CA ILE A 70 -4.61 -8.42 6.70
C ILE A 70 -3.73 -8.67 7.93
N LEU A 71 -3.02 -7.65 8.41
CA LEU A 71 -2.19 -7.74 9.61
C LEU A 71 -3.02 -8.14 10.84
N GLY A 72 -4.14 -7.47 11.10
CA GLY A 72 -5.05 -7.76 12.20
C GLY A 72 -5.51 -9.22 12.22
N ILE A 73 -6.02 -9.73 11.09
CA ILE A 73 -6.44 -11.13 10.94
C ILE A 73 -5.26 -12.09 11.16
N MET A 74 -4.10 -11.77 10.59
CA MET A 74 -2.87 -12.56 10.77
C MET A 74 -2.32 -12.52 12.20
N SER A 75 -2.72 -11.57 13.04
CA SER A 75 -2.33 -11.52 14.45
C SER A 75 -2.89 -12.71 15.25
N HIS A 76 -4.05 -13.22 14.83
CA HIS A 76 -4.69 -14.42 15.39
C HIS A 76 -4.26 -15.72 14.69
N PHE A 77 -3.39 -15.63 13.68
CA PHE A 77 -2.82 -16.82 13.08
C PHE A 77 -1.90 -17.50 14.10
N THR A 78 -2.37 -18.63 14.59
CA THR A 78 -1.59 -19.47 15.50
C THR A 78 -1.32 -20.80 14.82
N PRO A 79 -0.04 -21.09 14.53
CA PRO A 79 0.32 -22.50 14.44
C PRO A 79 1.51 -22.82 15.35
N ASN A 80 1.53 -24.06 15.82
CA ASN A 80 2.64 -24.73 16.51
C ASN A 80 4.00 -24.69 15.77
N ASN A 81 4.12 -23.98 14.64
CA ASN A 81 5.37 -23.65 13.98
C ASN A 81 5.24 -22.34 13.20
N LYS A 82 5.84 -21.27 13.73
CA LYS A 82 6.05 -19.98 13.05
C LYS A 82 7.11 -20.10 11.95
N GLU A 83 7.07 -21.15 11.13
CA GLU A 83 8.01 -21.28 10.01
C GLU A 83 7.51 -20.37 8.88
N HIS A 84 8.37 -19.41 8.52
CA HIS A 84 8.17 -18.50 7.40
C HIS A 84 7.84 -19.28 6.13
N ASN A 85 6.79 -18.86 5.42
CA ASN A 85 6.32 -19.50 4.18
C ASN A 85 5.99 -21.00 4.30
N SER A 86 5.58 -21.47 5.48
CA SER A 86 5.02 -22.81 5.66
C SER A 86 3.64 -22.97 5.00
N GLN A 87 3.20 -24.22 4.84
CA GLN A 87 1.91 -24.58 4.23
C GLN A 87 0.73 -23.87 4.89
N ASN A 88 0.64 -24.00 6.21
CA ASN A 88 -0.47 -23.41 6.98
C ASN A 88 -0.39 -21.88 6.98
N TYR A 89 0.82 -21.32 7.04
CA TYR A 89 1.02 -19.87 7.00
C TYR A 89 0.54 -19.27 5.69
N LEU A 90 1.01 -19.79 4.55
CA LEU A 90 0.63 -19.24 3.25
C LEU A 90 -0.85 -19.46 2.94
N HIS A 91 -1.41 -20.61 3.30
CA HIS A 91 -2.85 -20.84 3.11
C HIS A 91 -3.67 -19.82 3.91
N PHE A 92 -3.37 -19.65 5.20
CA PHE A 92 -4.09 -18.72 6.06
C PHE A 92 -3.93 -17.27 5.61
N LEU A 93 -2.71 -16.87 5.21
CA LEU A 93 -2.43 -15.55 4.65
C LEU A 93 -3.29 -15.28 3.40
N LEU A 94 -3.33 -16.22 2.45
CA LEU A 94 -4.11 -16.05 1.23
C LEU A 94 -5.62 -15.94 1.50
N GLU A 95 -6.13 -16.68 2.48
CA GLU A 95 -7.53 -16.58 2.88
C GLU A 95 -7.83 -15.28 3.66
N ALA A 96 -6.89 -14.79 4.48
CA ALA A 96 -6.98 -13.48 5.12
C ALA A 96 -6.97 -12.33 4.10
N VAL A 97 -6.13 -12.43 3.06
CA VAL A 97 -6.13 -11.50 1.92
C VAL A 97 -7.50 -11.51 1.22
N LYS A 98 -8.01 -12.68 0.84
CA LYS A 98 -9.33 -12.78 0.19
C LYS A 98 -10.47 -12.22 1.06
N ALA A 99 -10.44 -12.48 2.37
CA ALA A 99 -11.42 -11.92 3.30
C ALA A 99 -11.34 -10.39 3.37
N SER A 100 -10.12 -9.83 3.46
CA SER A 100 -9.90 -8.39 3.48
C SER A 100 -10.34 -7.72 2.17
N ASN A 101 -10.09 -8.38 1.03
CA ASN A 101 -10.50 -7.89 -0.28
C ASN A 101 -12.03 -7.93 -0.46
N ARG A 102 -12.73 -8.93 0.09
CA ARG A 102 -14.20 -8.93 0.15
C ARG A 102 -14.74 -7.73 0.91
N ILE A 103 -14.16 -7.43 2.08
CA ILE A 103 -14.56 -6.28 2.90
C ILE A 103 -14.32 -4.97 2.14
N ARG A 104 -13.18 -4.84 1.46
CA ARG A 104 -12.88 -3.71 0.58
C ARG A 104 -13.92 -3.53 -0.52
N LEU A 105 -14.31 -4.62 -1.18
CA LEU A 105 -15.30 -4.57 -2.26
C LEU A 105 -16.69 -4.18 -1.77
N SER A 106 -17.02 -4.40 -0.49
CA SER A 106 -18.29 -3.98 0.12
C SER A 106 -18.21 -2.67 0.92
N THR A 107 -17.00 -2.18 1.21
CA THR A 107 -16.75 -1.03 2.09
C THR A 107 -15.73 -0.11 1.45
N PRO A 108 -16.17 0.99 0.84
CA PRO A 108 -15.26 1.87 0.16
C PRO A 108 -14.48 2.71 1.17
N GLY A 109 -13.20 2.95 0.91
CA GLY A 109 -12.34 3.80 1.74
C GLY A 109 -12.65 5.30 1.64
N THR A 110 -13.93 5.70 1.58
CA THR A 110 -14.34 7.11 1.49
C THR A 110 -14.33 7.81 2.85
N PRO A 111 -14.32 9.15 2.90
CA PRO A 111 -14.41 9.89 4.16
C PRO A 111 -15.63 9.50 5.01
N GLU A 112 -16.77 9.21 4.38
CA GLU A 112 -18.00 8.80 5.08
C GLU A 112 -17.88 7.42 5.75
N ALA A 113 -17.03 6.54 5.23
CA ALA A 113 -16.80 5.21 5.79
C ALA A 113 -15.78 5.20 6.93
N LYS A 114 -15.09 6.31 7.21
CA LYS A 114 -13.97 6.40 8.17
C LYS A 114 -14.31 5.80 9.54
N ASP A 115 -15.46 6.18 10.10
CA ASP A 115 -15.86 5.73 11.45
C ASP A 115 -16.20 4.24 11.47
N PHE A 116 -16.83 3.74 10.40
CA PHE A 116 -17.11 2.30 10.27
C PHE A 116 -15.81 1.48 10.14
N ILE A 117 -14.87 1.96 9.32
CA ILE A 117 -13.56 1.32 9.15
C ILE A 117 -12.83 1.27 10.49
N THR A 118 -12.72 2.42 11.18
CA THR A 118 -11.91 2.52 12.40
C THR A 118 -12.55 1.80 13.58
N ASN A 119 -13.85 2.02 13.80
CA ASN A 119 -14.51 1.59 15.04
C ASN A 119 -15.15 0.19 14.93
N GLN A 120 -15.25 -0.39 13.73
CA GLN A 120 -15.82 -1.72 13.53
C GLN A 120 -14.86 -2.66 12.81
N LEU A 121 -14.32 -2.26 11.65
CA LEU A 121 -13.47 -3.14 10.86
C LEU A 121 -12.09 -3.34 11.47
N LEU A 122 -11.45 -2.27 11.94
CA LEU A 122 -10.10 -2.28 12.49
C LEU A 122 -10.07 -2.56 14.00
N THR A 123 -10.82 -3.58 14.42
CA THR A 123 -10.92 -3.99 15.84
C THR A 123 -10.49 -5.44 16.03
N ASP A 124 -9.90 -5.75 17.19
CA ASP A 124 -9.45 -7.11 17.53
C ASP A 124 -10.59 -8.13 17.46
N ASP A 125 -11.78 -7.78 17.96
CA ASP A 125 -12.97 -8.64 17.88
C ASP A 125 -13.34 -9.00 16.44
N ASN A 126 -13.28 -8.03 15.52
CA ASN A 126 -13.55 -8.28 14.10
C ASN A 126 -12.43 -9.12 13.46
N PHE A 127 -11.17 -8.81 13.74
CA PHE A 127 -10.02 -9.59 13.26
C PHE A 127 -10.13 -11.05 13.69
N PHE A 128 -10.42 -11.30 14.97
CA PHE A 128 -10.60 -12.63 15.54
C PHE A 128 -11.77 -13.37 14.90
N SER A 129 -12.91 -12.69 14.71
CA SER A 129 -14.10 -13.25 14.05
C SER A 129 -13.78 -13.72 12.63
N ILE A 130 -13.11 -12.90 11.83
CA ILE A 130 -12.69 -13.24 10.47
C ILE A 130 -11.68 -14.39 10.51
N ALA A 131 -10.64 -14.31 11.34
CA ALA A 131 -9.63 -15.35 11.49
C ALA A 131 -10.24 -16.72 11.82
N LYS A 132 -11.25 -16.74 12.69
CA LYS A 132 -11.99 -17.96 13.06
C LYS A 132 -12.83 -18.52 11.91
N SER A 133 -13.32 -17.67 11.01
CA SER A 133 -14.12 -18.07 9.86
C SER A 133 -13.31 -18.71 8.72
N ILE A 134 -11.98 -18.52 8.70
CA ILE A 134 -11.10 -19.06 7.67
C ILE A 134 -11.10 -20.59 7.73
N ASN A 135 -11.49 -21.20 6.61
CA ASN A 135 -11.37 -22.65 6.44
C ASN A 135 -9.90 -23.02 6.26
N LYS A 136 -9.36 -23.87 7.13
CA LYS A 136 -7.94 -24.25 7.14
C LYS A 136 -7.56 -25.23 6.03
N GLU A 137 -8.54 -25.89 5.42
CA GLU A 137 -8.36 -26.99 4.48
C GLU A 137 -8.85 -26.70 3.07
N LYS A 138 -9.60 -25.61 2.86
CA LYS A 138 -10.21 -25.30 1.57
C LYS A 138 -10.15 -23.82 1.26
N ALA A 139 -9.58 -23.50 0.11
CA ALA A 139 -9.51 -22.16 -0.44
C ALA A 139 -10.91 -21.65 -0.80
N SER A 140 -11.20 -20.41 -0.42
CA SER A 140 -12.38 -19.70 -0.85
C SER A 140 -12.19 -19.07 -2.24
N THR A 141 -13.29 -18.76 -2.92
CA THR A 141 -13.29 -18.04 -4.20
C THR A 141 -13.66 -16.59 -4.00
N LEU A 142 -13.10 -15.70 -4.83
CA LEU A 142 -13.49 -14.29 -4.89
C LEU A 142 -13.51 -13.88 -6.36
N GLN A 143 -14.60 -13.23 -6.79
CA GLN A 143 -14.63 -12.51 -8.06
C GLN A 143 -14.21 -11.07 -7.78
N GLY A 144 -13.12 -10.63 -8.41
CA GLY A 144 -12.58 -9.28 -8.28
C GLY A 144 -12.89 -8.36 -9.45
N VAL A 145 -12.23 -7.20 -9.41
CA VAL A 145 -12.30 -6.12 -10.41
C VAL A 145 -10.90 -5.86 -10.98
N GLU A 146 -10.85 -5.44 -12.25
CA GLU A 146 -9.60 -5.09 -12.95
C GLU A 146 -8.88 -3.87 -12.36
N GLU A 147 -7.54 -3.93 -12.24
CA GLU A 147 -6.72 -2.79 -11.79
C GLU A 147 -5.34 -2.67 -12.47
N GLY A 148 -4.78 -1.46 -12.33
CA GLY A 148 -3.49 -1.09 -12.90
C GLY A 148 -2.30 -1.58 -12.09
N LYS A 149 -1.17 -1.73 -12.77
CA LYS A 149 0.01 -2.43 -12.24
C LYS A 149 1.15 -1.48 -11.85
N ASP A 150 1.08 -0.22 -12.28
CA ASP A 150 2.21 0.69 -12.24
C ASP A 150 2.06 1.75 -11.14
N THR A 151 3.07 1.85 -10.30
CA THR A 151 3.12 2.76 -9.16
C THR A 151 4.60 2.95 -8.82
N THR A 152 4.94 4.01 -8.10
CA THR A 152 6.26 4.18 -7.50
C THR A 152 6.13 4.46 -6.01
N HIS A 153 7.13 4.03 -5.24
CA HIS A 153 7.21 4.28 -3.82
C HIS A 153 8.61 4.75 -3.46
N PHE A 154 8.72 5.63 -2.46
CA PHE A 154 10.00 5.99 -1.85
C PHE A 154 9.83 6.33 -0.37
N VAL A 155 10.92 6.19 0.37
CA VAL A 155 11.03 6.56 1.78
C VAL A 155 12.22 7.49 1.96
N ILE A 156 12.02 8.58 2.69
CA ILE A 156 13.06 9.53 3.10
C ILE A 156 13.03 9.66 4.61
N ILE A 157 14.20 9.61 5.24
CA ILE A 157 14.38 9.96 6.64
C ILE A 157 15.51 10.99 6.72
N ASP A 158 15.29 12.08 7.46
CA ASP A 158 16.30 13.11 7.68
C ASP A 158 16.92 13.06 9.09
N GLN A 159 17.98 13.85 9.27
CA GLN A 159 18.70 13.94 10.54
C GLN A 159 17.90 14.53 11.71
N LYS A 160 16.79 15.22 11.42
CA LYS A 160 15.89 15.81 12.43
C LYS A 160 14.81 14.82 12.86
N GLY A 161 14.79 13.62 12.28
CA GLY A 161 13.77 12.61 12.55
C GLY A 161 12.50 12.77 11.71
N ASN A 162 12.50 13.62 10.68
CA ASN A 162 11.39 13.69 9.74
C ASN A 162 11.37 12.43 8.88
N ILE A 163 10.19 11.85 8.69
CA ILE A 163 9.98 10.64 7.90
C ILE A 163 8.91 10.93 6.85
N VAL A 164 9.21 10.62 5.60
CA VAL A 164 8.26 10.68 4.48
C VAL A 164 8.20 9.30 3.84
N SER A 165 7.02 8.69 3.83
CA SER A 165 6.71 7.48 3.06
C SER A 165 5.67 7.85 2.01
N SER A 166 6.05 7.81 0.74
CA SER A 166 5.24 8.37 -0.34
C SER A 166 5.05 7.38 -1.48
N THR A 167 3.80 7.11 -1.82
CA THR A 167 3.38 6.27 -2.95
C THR A 167 2.67 7.12 -3.98
N GLN A 168 3.16 7.15 -5.22
CA GLN A 168 2.60 7.96 -6.31
C GLN A 168 2.34 7.10 -7.55
N THR A 169 1.31 7.43 -8.33
CA THR A 169 0.92 6.63 -9.49
C THR A 169 0.21 7.46 -10.56
N LEU A 170 0.41 7.06 -11.82
CA LEU A 170 -0.43 7.48 -12.95
C LEU A 170 -1.55 6.47 -13.26
N GLY A 171 -1.61 5.36 -12.52
CA GLY A 171 -2.42 4.18 -12.82
C GLY A 171 -1.62 3.13 -13.58
N ASN A 172 -1.84 3.04 -14.88
CA ASN A 172 -1.02 2.20 -15.77
C ASN A 172 0.23 2.95 -16.25
N GLY A 173 1.14 2.24 -16.91
CA GLY A 173 2.30 2.82 -17.56
C GLY A 173 1.90 3.94 -18.53
N PHE A 174 2.45 5.13 -18.31
CA PHE A 174 2.08 6.39 -18.99
C PHE A 174 0.62 6.84 -18.79
N GLY A 175 -0.07 6.32 -17.78
CA GLY A 175 -1.43 6.69 -17.39
C GLY A 175 -2.44 6.49 -18.52
N SER A 176 -3.12 7.56 -18.91
CA SER A 176 -4.06 7.55 -20.04
C SER A 176 -3.39 7.56 -21.41
N LYS A 177 -2.05 7.61 -21.44
CA LYS A 177 -1.22 7.80 -22.64
C LYS A 177 -1.50 9.12 -23.35
N ILE A 178 -2.09 10.09 -22.64
CA ILE A 178 -2.23 11.47 -23.07
C ILE A 178 -1.10 12.26 -22.44
N MET A 179 -0.21 12.78 -23.28
CA MET A 179 0.82 13.75 -22.86
C MET A 179 0.38 15.15 -23.28
N ILE A 180 0.47 16.12 -22.37
CA ILE A 180 0.15 17.51 -22.67
C ILE A 180 1.24 18.10 -23.57
N GLU A 181 0.84 18.49 -24.78
CA GLU A 181 1.74 18.98 -25.82
C GLU A 181 2.54 20.19 -25.34
N GLY A 182 3.85 20.18 -25.60
CA GLY A 182 4.76 21.24 -25.18
C GLY A 182 5.03 21.33 -23.67
N ARG A 183 4.38 20.49 -22.84
CA ARG A 183 4.56 20.48 -21.38
C ARG A 183 5.25 19.23 -20.85
N GLY A 184 5.18 18.11 -21.57
CA GLY A 184 5.83 16.85 -21.16
C GLY A 184 5.16 16.19 -19.94
N ILE A 185 3.88 16.48 -19.70
CA ILE A 185 3.11 15.99 -18.55
C ILE A 185 2.20 14.87 -19.02
N TRP A 186 2.37 13.67 -18.47
CA TRP A 186 1.47 12.54 -18.71
C TRP A 186 0.27 12.60 -17.77
N MET A 187 -0.94 12.48 -18.33
CA MET A 187 -2.16 12.41 -17.56
C MET A 187 -2.39 11.00 -17.02
N ASN A 188 -2.88 10.88 -15.79
CA ASN A 188 -3.20 9.58 -15.19
C ASN A 188 -4.44 8.94 -15.86
N ASN A 189 -4.66 7.65 -15.60
CA ASN A 189 -5.90 6.94 -15.93
C ASN A 189 -6.56 6.35 -14.68
N ALA A 190 -6.47 7.02 -13.53
CA ALA A 190 -6.88 6.45 -12.25
C ALA A 190 -8.35 6.02 -12.22
N MET A 191 -9.23 6.71 -12.95
CA MET A 191 -10.66 6.41 -13.04
C MET A 191 -10.97 5.10 -13.78
N ALA A 192 -10.01 4.53 -14.52
CA ALA A 192 -10.20 3.27 -15.22
C ALA A 192 -10.39 2.05 -14.29
N PHE A 193 -10.10 2.21 -13.00
CA PHE A 193 -10.18 1.16 -11.98
C PHE A 193 -11.43 1.24 -11.10
N SER A 194 -12.36 2.10 -11.48
CA SER A 194 -13.69 2.17 -10.88
C SER A 194 -14.64 1.18 -11.55
N THR A 195 -15.70 0.80 -10.84
CA THR A 195 -16.80 0.00 -11.41
C THR A 195 -18.05 0.84 -11.50
N PHE A 196 -18.76 0.78 -12.62
CA PHE A 196 -19.94 1.61 -12.85
C PHE A 196 -21.26 0.87 -12.61
N GLU A 197 -21.21 -0.47 -12.54
CA GLU A 197 -22.40 -1.31 -12.43
C GLU A 197 -22.29 -2.28 -11.24
N PRO A 198 -23.36 -2.44 -10.44
CA PRO A 198 -24.57 -1.60 -10.47
C PRO A 198 -24.25 -0.16 -10.05
N LYS A 199 -25.07 0.79 -10.47
CA LYS A 199 -24.99 2.18 -10.00
C LYS A 199 -24.90 2.25 -8.47
N ASP A 200 -24.09 3.17 -7.97
CA ASP A 200 -23.84 3.43 -6.55
C ASP A 200 -23.13 2.27 -5.82
N ASN A 201 -22.44 1.40 -6.56
CA ASN A 201 -21.56 0.41 -5.96
C ASN A 201 -20.37 1.09 -5.23
N PRO A 202 -19.71 0.40 -4.29
CA PRO A 202 -18.61 0.98 -3.51
C PRO A 202 -17.46 1.61 -4.32
N MET A 203 -17.22 1.16 -5.55
CA MET A 203 -16.15 1.66 -6.41
C MET A 203 -16.67 2.55 -7.54
N ASP A 204 -17.93 3.01 -7.48
CA ASP A 204 -18.56 3.89 -8.46
C ASP A 204 -17.97 5.29 -8.47
N VAL A 205 -18.14 5.97 -9.60
CA VAL A 205 -17.61 7.30 -9.87
C VAL A 205 -18.71 8.33 -9.73
N HIS A 206 -18.44 9.35 -8.92
CA HIS A 206 -19.30 10.51 -8.80
C HIS A 206 -18.50 11.79 -9.03
N ALA A 207 -19.10 12.75 -9.73
CA ALA A 207 -18.49 14.07 -9.92
C ALA A 207 -18.13 14.70 -8.57
N GLY A 208 -16.93 15.28 -8.48
CA GLY A 208 -16.42 15.93 -7.26
C GLY A 208 -16.01 14.97 -6.14
N LYS A 209 -16.06 13.65 -6.33
CA LYS A 209 -15.57 12.67 -5.34
C LYS A 209 -14.18 12.14 -5.72
N TYR A 210 -13.39 11.84 -4.70
CA TYR A 210 -12.07 11.22 -4.87
C TYR A 210 -12.17 9.80 -5.43
N LYS A 211 -11.20 9.45 -6.28
CA LYS A 211 -10.94 8.07 -6.66
C LYS A 211 -10.32 7.30 -5.49
N LEU A 212 -10.86 6.13 -5.17
CA LEU A 212 -10.32 5.26 -4.13
C LEU A 212 -8.98 4.65 -4.56
N SER A 213 -7.91 4.96 -3.84
CA SER A 213 -6.56 4.41 -4.11
C SER A 213 -6.23 3.21 -3.23
N SER A 214 -5.55 2.22 -3.79
CA SER A 214 -5.01 1.06 -3.05
C SER A 214 -3.63 1.32 -2.43
N ASN A 215 -3.09 2.53 -2.62
CA ASN A 215 -1.81 2.94 -2.03
C ASN A 215 -1.84 2.76 -0.51
N SER A 216 -0.78 2.14 0.04
CA SER A 216 -0.67 1.88 1.48
C SER A 216 0.76 2.18 1.96
N PRO A 217 1.21 3.45 1.95
CA PRO A 217 2.48 3.80 2.59
C PRO A 217 2.39 3.48 4.09
N ILE A 218 3.39 2.79 4.65
CA ILE A 218 3.39 2.36 6.05
C ILE A 218 4.43 3.14 6.84
N ILE A 219 4.03 3.63 8.00
CA ILE A 219 4.92 4.08 9.07
C ILE A 219 4.64 3.20 10.29
N ILE A 220 5.71 2.72 10.93
CA ILE A 220 5.64 1.86 12.11
C ILE A 220 6.29 2.58 13.28
N LEU A 221 5.55 2.67 14.39
CA LEU A 221 6.08 3.08 15.67
C LEU A 221 6.22 1.88 16.60
N LYS A 222 7.18 1.96 17.51
CA LYS A 222 7.33 1.05 18.64
C LYS A 222 7.51 1.88 19.90
N ASN A 223 6.61 1.73 20.88
CA ASN A 223 6.60 2.57 22.09
C ASN A 223 6.60 4.07 21.73
N SER A 224 5.71 4.47 20.80
CA SER A 224 5.60 5.85 20.30
C SER A 224 6.86 6.42 19.64
N THR A 225 7.87 5.59 19.35
CA THR A 225 9.11 5.99 18.68
C THR A 225 9.13 5.43 17.26
N PRO A 226 9.52 6.21 16.23
CA PRO A 226 9.66 5.71 14.88
C PRO A 226 10.57 4.49 14.78
N TRP A 227 10.09 3.46 14.11
CA TRP A 227 10.77 2.17 14.01
C TRP A 227 11.06 1.74 12.58
N ALA A 228 10.10 1.92 11.67
CA ALA A 228 10.32 1.70 10.25
C ALA A 228 9.34 2.51 9.40
N ALA A 229 9.71 2.76 8.14
CA ALA A 229 8.81 3.24 7.11
C ALA A 229 9.07 2.47 5.82
N LEU A 230 8.01 2.11 5.12
CA LEU A 230 8.09 1.23 3.96
C LEU A 230 6.85 1.32 3.08
N GLY A 231 7.00 0.87 1.85
CA GLY A 231 5.90 0.74 0.91
C GLY A 231 6.36 0.03 -0.35
N THR A 232 5.41 -0.20 -1.26
CA THR A 232 5.66 -0.89 -2.52
C THR A 232 4.68 -0.37 -3.56
N PRO A 233 5.06 -0.36 -4.85
CA PRO A 233 4.10 -0.27 -5.93
C PRO A 233 3.41 -1.62 -6.19
N GLY A 234 2.36 -1.60 -7.04
CA GLY A 234 1.72 -2.81 -7.56
C GLY A 234 0.19 -2.87 -7.45
N GLY A 235 -0.52 -1.74 -7.41
CA GLY A 235 -1.99 -1.72 -7.36
C GLY A 235 -2.58 -2.52 -6.20
N HIS A 236 -3.48 -3.47 -6.50
CA HIS A 236 -4.21 -4.34 -5.57
C HIS A 236 -3.26 -5.33 -4.88
N THR A 237 -2.02 -5.45 -5.37
CA THR A 237 -0.97 -6.21 -4.69
C THR A 237 -0.27 -5.42 -3.58
N ILE A 238 -0.43 -4.09 -3.52
CA ILE A 238 0.22 -3.25 -2.51
C ILE A 238 -0.12 -3.68 -1.07
N PRO A 239 -1.41 -3.77 -0.66
CA PRO A 239 -1.75 -4.04 0.73
C PRO A 239 -1.27 -5.41 1.21
N GLN A 240 -1.34 -6.42 0.34
CA GLN A 240 -0.92 -7.80 0.64
C GLN A 240 0.59 -7.98 0.60
N ASN A 241 1.31 -7.29 -0.29
CA ASN A 241 2.77 -7.30 -0.32
C ASN A 241 3.33 -6.60 0.92
N ILE A 242 2.88 -5.38 1.22
CA ILE A 242 3.43 -4.64 2.35
C ILE A 242 3.15 -5.32 3.69
N SER A 243 1.98 -5.95 3.85
CA SER A 243 1.67 -6.75 5.04
C SER A 243 2.65 -7.91 5.24
N GLN A 244 3.09 -8.58 4.16
CA GLN A 244 4.12 -9.61 4.25
C GLN A 244 5.46 -9.04 4.71
N VAL A 245 5.89 -7.89 4.19
CA VAL A 245 7.14 -7.25 4.63
C VAL A 245 7.05 -6.85 6.11
N VAL A 246 5.91 -6.31 6.57
CA VAL A 246 5.67 -5.99 7.99
C VAL A 246 5.76 -7.25 8.86
N MET A 247 5.13 -8.36 8.46
CA MET A 247 5.24 -9.64 9.18
C MET A 247 6.68 -10.18 9.17
N ASN A 248 7.41 -10.06 8.05
CA ASN A 248 8.81 -10.48 7.96
C ASN A 248 9.69 -9.72 8.96
N LEU A 249 9.47 -8.41 9.10
CA LEU A 249 10.15 -7.56 10.06
C LEU A 249 9.77 -7.89 11.52
N ILE A 250 8.47 -8.05 11.81
CA ILE A 250 7.95 -8.15 13.19
C ILE A 250 7.89 -9.60 13.69
N ASP A 251 7.37 -10.53 12.91
CA ASP A 251 7.17 -11.93 13.32
C ASP A 251 8.41 -12.77 13.12
N PHE A 252 9.04 -12.64 11.94
CA PHE A 252 10.19 -13.44 11.55
C PHE A 252 11.54 -12.75 11.83
N LYS A 253 11.50 -11.54 12.40
CA LYS A 253 12.67 -10.79 12.90
C LYS A 253 13.75 -10.54 11.84
N MET A 254 13.35 -10.43 10.58
CA MET A 254 14.27 -10.16 9.47
C MET A 254 14.80 -8.72 9.51
N GLY A 255 15.96 -8.49 8.88
CA GLY A 255 16.42 -7.15 8.50
C GLY A 255 15.57 -6.61 7.35
N MET A 256 15.68 -5.31 7.05
CA MET A 256 14.85 -4.65 6.03
C MET A 256 15.07 -5.25 4.64
N GLN A 257 16.33 -5.45 4.22
CA GLN A 257 16.61 -6.08 2.93
C GLN A 257 16.10 -7.52 2.86
N ASP A 258 16.34 -8.34 3.89
CA ASP A 258 15.88 -9.74 3.91
C ASP A 258 14.36 -9.85 3.89
N ALA A 259 13.66 -8.96 4.61
CA ALA A 259 12.20 -8.90 4.65
C ALA A 259 11.59 -8.58 3.28
N ILE A 260 12.26 -7.73 2.49
CA ILE A 260 11.88 -7.36 1.12
C ILE A 260 12.24 -8.47 0.13
N ASP A 261 13.44 -9.05 0.25
CA ASP A 261 13.97 -10.07 -0.66
C ASP A 261 13.21 -11.40 -0.52
N ALA A 262 12.69 -11.71 0.67
CA ALA A 262 11.90 -12.91 0.94
C ALA A 262 10.81 -13.14 -0.13
N SER A 263 10.65 -14.41 -0.54
CA SER A 263 9.65 -14.81 -1.54
C SER A 263 8.24 -14.52 -1.04
N LYS A 264 7.46 -13.84 -1.87
CA LYS A 264 6.10 -13.40 -1.55
C LYS A 264 5.03 -14.15 -2.34
N VAL A 265 3.80 -13.99 -1.87
CA VAL A 265 2.59 -14.45 -2.54
C VAL A 265 1.57 -13.31 -2.68
N THR A 266 0.74 -13.34 -3.72
CA THR A 266 -0.45 -12.48 -3.81
C THR A 266 -1.61 -13.23 -4.41
N PHE A 267 -2.81 -12.84 -4.00
CA PHE A 267 -4.02 -13.18 -4.71
C PHE A 267 -4.32 -12.11 -5.76
N LEU A 268 -4.54 -12.54 -6.99
CA LEU A 268 -4.99 -11.73 -8.13
C LEU A 268 -6.49 -11.96 -8.29
N GLU A 269 -7.29 -10.97 -7.89
CA GLU A 269 -8.74 -11.11 -7.77
C GLU A 269 -9.45 -11.28 -9.12
N GLU A 270 -8.94 -10.62 -10.16
CA GLU A 270 -9.45 -10.67 -11.54
C GLU A 270 -9.44 -12.10 -12.10
N GLU A 271 -8.31 -12.77 -11.93
CA GLU A 271 -8.06 -14.11 -12.45
C GLU A 271 -8.48 -15.19 -11.45
N ASN A 272 -8.79 -14.81 -10.20
CA ASN A 272 -8.98 -15.70 -9.06
C ASN A 272 -7.82 -16.72 -8.92
N VAL A 273 -6.59 -16.23 -9.05
CA VAL A 273 -5.36 -17.02 -8.92
C VAL A 273 -4.41 -16.45 -7.87
N VAL A 274 -3.51 -17.30 -7.39
CA VAL A 274 -2.42 -16.94 -6.50
C VAL A 274 -1.14 -16.84 -7.31
N LYS A 275 -0.56 -15.65 -7.39
CA LYS A 275 0.76 -15.45 -7.98
C LYS A 275 1.82 -15.66 -6.90
N LEU A 276 2.78 -16.52 -7.21
CA LEU A 276 3.91 -16.86 -6.34
C LEU A 276 5.22 -16.39 -6.95
N GLU A 277 6.11 -15.88 -6.11
CA GLU A 277 7.52 -15.67 -6.48
C GLU A 277 8.32 -16.97 -6.46
N SER A 278 9.49 -16.93 -7.10
CA SER A 278 10.48 -18.01 -6.97
C SER A 278 10.95 -18.15 -5.52
N GLY A 279 11.28 -19.37 -5.09
CA GLY A 279 11.80 -19.67 -3.75
C GLY A 279 10.80 -20.31 -2.78
N ILE A 280 9.50 -20.34 -3.09
CA ILE A 280 8.53 -21.13 -2.33
C ILE A 280 8.78 -22.64 -2.54
N LYS A 281 8.91 -23.40 -1.45
CA LYS A 281 9.17 -24.85 -1.48
C LYS A 281 8.09 -25.58 -2.30
N LYS A 282 8.49 -26.51 -3.17
CA LYS A 282 7.55 -27.29 -4.01
C LYS A 282 6.47 -28.00 -3.21
N SER A 283 6.80 -28.55 -2.03
CA SER A 283 5.83 -29.18 -1.14
C SER A 283 4.76 -28.22 -0.63
N VAL A 284 5.13 -26.95 -0.42
CA VAL A 284 4.19 -25.89 -0.04
C VAL A 284 3.25 -25.55 -1.19
N ILE A 285 3.79 -25.44 -2.41
CA ILE A 285 2.99 -25.21 -3.62
C ILE A 285 1.98 -26.34 -3.84
N SER A 286 2.40 -27.60 -3.68
CA SER A 286 1.48 -28.76 -3.80
C SER A 286 0.36 -28.69 -2.76
N SER A 287 0.68 -28.40 -1.50
CA SER A 287 -0.32 -28.24 -0.44
C SER A 287 -1.33 -27.12 -0.75
N LEU A 288 -0.87 -25.98 -1.26
CA LEU A 288 -1.78 -24.89 -1.67
C LEU A 288 -2.73 -25.33 -2.78
N LYS A 289 -2.24 -26.08 -3.78
CA LYS A 289 -3.07 -26.63 -4.86
C LYS A 289 -4.08 -27.65 -4.36
N GLU A 290 -3.68 -28.55 -3.45
CA GLU A 290 -4.56 -29.54 -2.82
C GLU A 290 -5.70 -28.88 -2.05
N LYS A 291 -5.42 -27.75 -1.38
CA LYS A 291 -6.43 -26.92 -0.71
C LYS A 291 -7.29 -26.11 -1.70
N GLY A 292 -7.03 -26.15 -3.00
CA GLY A 292 -7.85 -25.53 -4.04
C GLY A 292 -7.38 -24.16 -4.54
N HIS A 293 -6.15 -23.73 -4.23
CA HIS A 293 -5.59 -22.51 -4.80
C HIS A 293 -5.07 -22.74 -6.22
N THR A 294 -5.55 -21.95 -7.18
CA THR A 294 -4.98 -21.90 -8.53
C THR A 294 -3.70 -21.07 -8.49
N ILE A 295 -2.60 -21.58 -9.07
CA ILE A 295 -1.27 -20.97 -8.95
C ILE A 295 -0.79 -20.44 -10.30
N THR A 296 -0.25 -19.21 -10.29
CA THR A 296 0.58 -18.63 -11.34
C THR A 296 1.91 -18.14 -10.76
N TYR A 297 2.86 -17.72 -11.60
CA TYR A 297 4.20 -17.29 -11.17
C TYR A 297 4.54 -15.92 -11.72
N GLY A 298 5.33 -15.16 -10.98
CA GLY A 298 5.88 -13.89 -11.42
C GLY A 298 6.30 -13.00 -10.25
N ASP A 299 6.96 -11.90 -10.57
CA ASP A 299 7.46 -10.96 -9.57
C ASP A 299 6.31 -10.16 -8.92
N ILE A 300 6.51 -9.79 -7.65
CA ILE A 300 5.51 -9.10 -6.84
C ILE A 300 6.08 -7.81 -6.27
N GLY A 301 5.53 -6.69 -6.76
CA GLY A 301 5.85 -5.35 -6.30
C GLY A 301 7.30 -4.93 -6.59
N ASN A 302 7.74 -3.93 -5.82
CA ASN A 302 9.11 -3.43 -5.82
C ASN A 302 9.31 -2.61 -4.53
N ALA A 303 9.34 -3.32 -3.40
CA ALA A 303 9.28 -2.68 -2.09
C ALA A 303 10.54 -1.88 -1.76
N MET A 304 10.36 -0.81 -1.00
CA MET A 304 11.45 -0.03 -0.42
C MET A 304 11.12 0.27 1.03
N GLY A 305 12.14 0.30 1.87
CA GLY A 305 11.93 0.60 3.27
C GLY A 305 13.20 0.99 4.01
N VAL A 306 12.99 1.64 5.14
CA VAL A 306 14.04 2.01 6.08
C VAL A 306 13.58 1.62 7.48
N LYS A 307 14.41 0.85 8.17
CA LYS A 307 14.28 0.52 9.59
C LYS A 307 15.26 1.36 10.39
N ILE A 308 14.80 1.87 11.52
CA ILE A 308 15.52 2.80 12.37
C ILE A 308 15.96 2.05 13.63
N PHE A 309 17.25 2.18 13.96
CA PHE A 309 17.80 1.72 15.23
C PHE A 309 18.23 2.94 16.04
N THR A 310 17.59 3.13 17.18
CA THR A 310 17.94 4.19 18.14
C THR A 310 18.66 3.56 19.33
N ASN A 311 19.90 4.00 19.56
CA ASN A 311 20.65 3.76 20.79
C ASN A 311 20.84 5.09 21.51
N THR A 312 21.24 5.04 22.79
CA THR A 312 21.40 6.23 23.66
C THR A 312 22.22 7.36 23.03
N ASN A 313 23.21 7.02 22.19
CA ASN A 313 24.16 7.96 21.59
C ASN A 313 24.23 7.90 20.06
N SER A 314 23.40 7.10 19.38
CA SER A 314 23.51 6.90 17.94
C SER A 314 22.21 6.46 17.29
N ILE A 315 21.99 6.92 16.06
CA ILE A 315 20.95 6.39 15.18
C ILE A 315 21.65 5.67 14.02
N SER A 316 21.16 4.50 13.65
CA SER A 316 21.54 3.83 12.41
C SER A 316 20.32 3.39 11.63
N PHE A 317 20.50 3.23 10.32
CA PHE A 317 19.45 2.87 9.38
C PHE A 317 19.79 1.55 8.69
N ASP A 318 18.80 0.66 8.63
CA ASP A 318 18.82 -0.55 7.84
C ASP A 318 17.86 -0.34 6.67
N VAL A 319 18.43 -0.15 5.48
CA VAL A 319 17.71 0.17 4.26
C VAL A 319 17.54 -1.08 3.41
N GLY A 320 16.38 -1.21 2.79
CA GLY A 320 16.13 -2.27 1.83
C GLY A 320 15.51 -1.72 0.56
N VAL A 321 16.00 -2.21 -0.57
CA VAL A 321 15.50 -1.88 -1.91
C VAL A 321 15.32 -3.19 -2.67
N ASP A 322 14.12 -3.40 -3.19
CA ASP A 322 13.79 -4.62 -3.91
C ASP A 322 14.56 -4.72 -5.23
N LYS A 323 15.34 -5.80 -5.37
CA LYS A 323 16.22 -6.05 -6.52
C LYS A 323 15.48 -6.60 -7.74
N ARG A 324 14.17 -6.84 -7.67
CA ARG A 324 13.35 -7.30 -8.80
C ARG A 324 13.17 -6.23 -9.89
N ARG A 325 13.42 -4.96 -9.55
CA ARG A 325 13.49 -3.84 -10.51
C ARG A 325 14.63 -2.92 -10.13
N ASP A 326 14.93 -1.96 -11.02
CA ASP A 326 15.92 -0.94 -10.75
C ASP A 326 15.46 -0.04 -9.58
N GLY A 327 16.32 0.11 -8.59
CA GLY A 327 16.13 0.96 -7.42
C GLY A 327 17.48 1.23 -6.75
N TRP A 328 17.56 2.30 -5.95
CA TRP A 328 18.77 2.64 -5.22
C TRP A 328 18.45 3.14 -3.81
N SER A 329 19.41 3.01 -2.92
CA SER A 329 19.37 3.62 -1.59
C SER A 329 20.69 4.30 -1.29
N GLN A 330 20.65 5.34 -0.46
CA GLN A 330 21.83 6.01 0.06
C GLN A 330 21.55 6.47 1.49
N VAL A 331 22.52 6.22 2.37
CA VAL A 331 22.48 6.66 3.75
C VAL A 331 23.65 7.60 3.97
N ASN A 332 23.37 8.88 4.19
CA ASN A 332 24.35 9.90 4.51
C ASN A 332 24.11 10.38 5.95
N ILE A 333 24.69 9.71 6.95
CA ILE A 333 24.63 10.16 8.35
C ILE A 333 25.95 10.84 8.71
N PRO A 334 25.97 12.14 9.04
CA PRO A 334 27.12 12.77 9.67
C PRO A 334 27.47 12.05 10.98
N GLN A 335 28.76 11.80 11.21
CA GLN A 335 29.29 10.97 12.31
C GLN A 335 28.97 11.47 13.74
N LYS A 336 28.34 12.65 13.89
CA LYS A 336 27.96 13.27 15.17
C LYS A 336 26.67 14.06 14.99
N ILE A 337 25.56 13.42 15.32
CA ILE A 337 24.26 14.06 15.55
C ILE A 337 23.70 13.12 16.62
N TRP A 338 23.73 13.44 17.90
CA TRP A 338 22.81 14.34 18.58
C TRP A 338 23.48 14.65 19.93
N GLU A 339 23.80 15.92 20.22
CA GLU A 339 23.98 16.33 21.61
C GLU A 339 22.59 16.34 22.23
N SER A 340 22.41 15.60 23.32
CA SER A 340 21.14 15.53 24.04
C SER A 340 20.66 16.95 24.34
N THR A 341 19.59 17.39 23.70
CA THR A 341 18.80 18.51 24.22
C THR A 341 18.03 17.97 25.42
N SER A 342 18.73 18.00 26.57
CA SER A 342 18.09 18.02 27.87
C SER A 342 17.21 19.27 27.97
N ALA A 343 16.00 19.08 28.51
CA ALA A 343 15.04 20.08 28.96
C ALA A 343 14.28 20.86 27.88
N ILE A 344 12.99 20.53 27.77
CA ILE A 344 11.94 21.54 27.66
C ILE A 344 10.98 21.26 28.81
N ASP A 345 10.96 22.18 29.78
CA ASP A 345 9.94 22.33 30.83
C ASP A 345 8.56 22.68 30.24
#